data_AF-A0A7W4XVL3-F1
#
_entry.id   AF-A0A7W4XVL3-F1
#
_cell.length_a   1.000
_cell.length_b   1.000
_cell.length_c   1.000
_cell.angle_alpha   90.00
_cell.angle_beta   90.00
_cell.angle_gamma   90.00
#
_symmetry.space_group_name_H-M   'P 1'
#
loop_
_entity.id
_entity.type
_entity.pdbx_description
1 polymer ?
#
loop_
_entity_poly.entity_id
_entity_poly.type
_entity_poly.pdbx_seq_one_letter_code
_entity_poly.pdbx_strand_id
1 'polypeptide(L)'
;MTRPPLRLAAAALLLPLAGLTACGSVQAAAGPLVPGTTPTPTATATATPAPVPVEPVVNDLALGSAHHELRAGGMSLAVDYWSTLDMAGWTAGAAKPVQLAATVTGPNLGTGKKQQKAYISTFSVTSSAVAADGTVTPPTTVQDVSRQAPGYLAMAPYAYSTSFVVPAVPEGTRSVELLITYDVLEQSAPGAGDYSKQTATDTLTIAIAPPAGS
;
A
#
# COMPACT_ATOMS: atom_id res chain seq x y z
N MET A 1 -12.58 -30.04 47.98
CA MET A 1 -13.83 -29.29 47.68
C MET A 1 -13.91 -29.16 46.16
N THR A 2 -14.38 -30.20 45.45
CA THR A 2 -15.76 -30.41 44.95
C THR A 2 -16.23 -29.37 43.91
N ARG A 3 -16.18 -29.75 42.63
CA ARG A 3 -16.95 -29.15 41.53
C ARG A 3 -18.46 -29.45 41.71
N PRO A 4 -19.35 -28.68 41.06
CA PRO A 4 -20.11 -29.34 39.98
C PRO A 4 -20.32 -28.48 38.71
N PRO A 5 -20.68 -29.12 37.57
CA PRO A 5 -21.00 -28.51 36.28
C PRO A 5 -22.52 -28.46 35.99
N LEU A 6 -22.95 -27.61 35.05
CA LEU A 6 -24.32 -27.57 34.49
C LEU A 6 -24.23 -27.65 32.95
N ARG A 7 -24.41 -28.82 32.32
CA ARG A 7 -25.63 -29.37 31.65
C ARG A 7 -26.31 -28.41 30.66
N LEU A 8 -26.10 -28.56 29.34
CA LEU A 8 -26.81 -29.40 28.33
C LEU A 8 -28.22 -28.91 27.97
N ALA A 9 -28.41 -28.46 26.72
CA ALA A 9 -29.62 -28.73 25.92
C ALA A 9 -29.34 -28.53 24.42
N ALA A 10 -29.73 -29.54 23.64
CA ALA A 10 -29.60 -29.66 22.20
C ALA A 10 -30.80 -29.05 21.45
N ALA A 11 -30.61 -28.65 20.20
CA ALA A 11 -31.68 -28.63 19.20
C ALA A 11 -31.09 -28.89 17.81
N ALA A 12 -31.46 -30.02 17.23
CA ALA A 12 -31.22 -30.40 15.85
C ALA A 12 -32.30 -29.81 14.93
N LEU A 13 -31.96 -29.49 13.68
CA LEU A 13 -32.93 -29.53 12.58
C LEU A 13 -32.25 -29.84 11.24
N LEU A 14 -32.86 -30.76 10.50
CA LEU A 14 -32.42 -31.39 9.26
C LEU A 14 -32.85 -30.61 7.99
N LEU A 15 -32.00 -30.71 6.92
CA LEU A 15 -32.22 -30.92 5.45
C LEU A 15 -33.54 -30.45 4.75
N PRO A 16 -33.58 -30.11 3.42
CA PRO A 16 -32.95 -30.88 2.32
C PRO A 16 -32.52 -30.14 1.00
N LEU A 17 -32.05 -30.98 0.06
CA LEU A 17 -31.65 -30.90 -1.37
C LEU A 17 -32.41 -29.96 -2.36
N ALA A 18 -31.65 -29.41 -3.34
CA ALA A 18 -31.90 -29.39 -4.81
C ALA A 18 -30.71 -28.62 -5.47
N GLY A 19 -29.99 -29.02 -6.54
CA GLY A 19 -30.24 -29.95 -7.63
C GLY A 19 -30.73 -29.22 -8.88
N LEU A 20 -29.84 -28.66 -9.74
CA LEU A 20 -30.14 -28.36 -11.15
C LEU A 20 -28.86 -28.23 -12.00
N THR A 21 -28.64 -29.26 -12.80
CA THR A 21 -27.76 -29.34 -13.96
C THR A 21 -28.36 -28.59 -15.14
N ALA A 22 -27.56 -27.82 -15.88
CA ALA A 22 -27.92 -27.39 -17.24
C ALA A 22 -26.70 -27.51 -18.17
N CYS A 23 -26.57 -28.68 -18.79
CA CYS A 23 -25.83 -28.85 -20.05
C CYS A 23 -26.68 -28.28 -21.19
N GLY A 24 -26.14 -27.31 -21.92
CA GLY A 24 -26.71 -26.84 -23.18
C GLY A 24 -25.80 -27.17 -24.34
N SER A 25 -25.90 -28.39 -24.87
CA SER A 25 -25.33 -28.76 -26.18
C SER A 25 -26.44 -28.66 -27.23
N VAL A 26 -26.42 -27.63 -28.07
CA VAL A 26 -27.32 -27.55 -29.23
C VAL A 26 -26.72 -28.30 -30.41
N GLN A 27 -27.50 -29.28 -30.86
CA GLN A 27 -27.24 -30.21 -31.95
C GLN A 27 -27.24 -29.51 -33.31
N ALA A 28 -26.39 -30.03 -34.19
CA ALA A 28 -26.35 -29.72 -35.61
C ALA A 28 -27.67 -30.10 -36.31
N ALA A 29 -28.22 -29.16 -37.08
CA ALA A 29 -29.26 -29.44 -38.06
C ALA A 29 -28.59 -29.58 -39.43
N ALA A 30 -28.41 -30.83 -39.88
CA ALA A 30 -28.14 -31.14 -41.28
C ALA A 30 -29.46 -31.10 -42.06
N GLY A 31 -29.63 -30.05 -42.86
CA GLY A 31 -30.71 -29.90 -43.85
C GLY A 31 -30.17 -30.06 -45.29
N PRO A 32 -31.04 -30.29 -46.28
CA PRO A 32 -30.69 -30.92 -47.55
C PRO A 32 -29.90 -30.02 -48.50
N LEU A 33 -29.04 -30.65 -49.31
CA LEU A 33 -28.25 -30.04 -50.38
C LEU A 33 -29.16 -29.38 -51.44
N VAL A 34 -29.09 -28.05 -51.54
CA VAL A 34 -29.58 -27.27 -52.69
C VAL A 34 -28.34 -26.77 -53.45
N PRO A 35 -28.17 -27.08 -54.75
CA PRO A 35 -27.07 -26.54 -55.53
C PRO A 35 -27.43 -25.14 -56.02
N GLY A 36 -26.77 -24.12 -55.48
CA GLY A 36 -26.96 -22.75 -55.96
C GLY A 36 -26.11 -21.73 -55.21
N THR A 37 -25.20 -21.10 -55.95
CA THR A 37 -24.42 -19.89 -55.64
C THR A 37 -23.24 -20.06 -54.66
N THR A 38 -22.03 -19.85 -55.19
CA THR A 38 -20.78 -19.65 -54.44
C THR A 38 -20.94 -18.44 -53.52
N PRO A 39 -20.87 -18.59 -52.18
CA PRO A 39 -20.83 -17.43 -51.30
C PRO A 39 -19.46 -16.77 -51.39
N THR A 40 -19.43 -15.51 -51.80
CA THR A 40 -18.27 -14.63 -51.62
C THR A 40 -17.94 -14.57 -50.13
N PRO A 41 -16.71 -14.85 -49.68
CA PRO A 41 -16.34 -14.67 -48.27
C PRO A 41 -16.58 -13.21 -47.85
N THR A 42 -17.63 -12.99 -47.06
CA THR A 42 -17.81 -11.75 -46.32
C THR A 42 -16.73 -11.71 -45.25
N ALA A 43 -15.87 -10.71 -45.30
CA ALA A 43 -14.88 -10.45 -44.25
C ALA A 43 -15.64 -10.22 -42.94
N THR A 44 -15.58 -11.20 -42.03
CA THR A 44 -15.99 -11.00 -40.64
C THR A 44 -15.06 -9.95 -40.06
N ALA A 45 -15.58 -8.74 -39.84
CA ALA A 45 -14.87 -7.72 -39.08
C ALA A 45 -14.59 -8.32 -37.70
N THR A 46 -13.32 -8.66 -37.43
CA THR A 46 -12.87 -8.98 -36.09
C THR A 46 -13.19 -7.77 -35.22
N ALA A 47 -14.12 -7.95 -34.27
CA ALA A 47 -14.44 -6.91 -33.31
C ALA A 47 -13.16 -6.56 -32.56
N THR A 48 -12.66 -5.34 -32.76
CA THR A 48 -11.61 -4.78 -31.91
C THR A 48 -12.09 -4.85 -30.46
N PRO A 49 -11.34 -5.48 -29.55
CA PRO A 49 -11.71 -5.50 -28.14
C PRO A 49 -11.93 -4.06 -27.66
N ALA A 50 -13.06 -3.80 -27.03
CA ALA A 50 -13.28 -2.52 -26.36
C ALA A 50 -12.16 -2.33 -25.32
N PRO A 51 -11.52 -1.15 -25.23
CA PRO A 51 -10.50 -0.91 -24.23
C PRO A 51 -11.09 -1.14 -22.84
N VAL A 52 -10.47 -2.03 -22.07
CA VAL A 52 -10.83 -2.25 -20.67
C VAL A 52 -10.53 -0.95 -19.91
N PRO A 53 -11.48 -0.38 -19.16
CA PRO A 53 -11.22 0.80 -18.36
C PRO A 53 -10.13 0.49 -17.33
N VAL A 54 -8.99 1.17 -17.45
CA VAL A 54 -7.96 1.17 -16.41
C VAL A 54 -8.48 1.97 -15.21
N GLU A 55 -8.54 1.34 -14.04
CA GLU A 55 -8.92 2.03 -12.81
C GLU A 55 -7.88 3.12 -12.50
N PRO A 56 -8.31 4.36 -12.17
CA PRO A 56 -7.39 5.43 -11.84
C PRO A 56 -6.53 5.04 -10.64
N VAL A 57 -5.21 5.28 -10.77
CA VAL A 57 -4.26 5.07 -9.68
C VAL A 57 -4.49 6.14 -8.61
N VAL A 58 -4.66 5.72 -7.35
CA VAL A 58 -4.60 6.63 -6.20
C VAL A 58 -3.17 7.14 -6.09
N ASN A 59 -2.99 8.46 -6.13
CA ASN A 59 -1.69 9.09 -6.05
C ASN A 59 -1.61 10.01 -4.83
N ASP A 60 -0.94 9.55 -3.78
CA ASP A 60 -0.84 10.29 -2.52
C ASP A 60 -0.04 11.59 -2.68
N LEU A 61 0.92 11.64 -3.60
CA LEU A 61 1.71 12.84 -3.89
C LEU A 61 1.12 13.69 -5.02
N ALA A 62 -0.15 13.50 -5.40
CA ALA A 62 -0.79 14.24 -6.51
C ALA A 62 -0.72 15.77 -6.33
N LEU A 63 -0.77 16.25 -5.08
CA LEU A 63 -0.66 17.67 -4.73
C LEU A 63 0.79 18.11 -4.40
N GLY A 64 1.77 17.26 -4.69
CA GLY A 64 3.19 17.45 -4.36
C GLY A 64 3.57 17.03 -2.93
N SER A 65 2.58 16.84 -2.05
CA SER A 65 2.77 16.39 -0.67
C SER A 65 1.60 15.57 -0.15
N ALA A 66 1.86 14.75 0.87
CA ALA A 66 0.88 13.97 1.63
C ALA A 66 1.13 14.17 3.12
N HIS A 67 0.06 14.27 3.91
CA HIS A 67 0.11 14.34 5.37
C HIS A 67 -0.65 13.18 5.98
N HIS A 68 0.03 12.34 6.74
CA HIS A 68 -0.56 11.16 7.40
C HIS A 68 -0.40 11.24 8.92
N GLU A 69 -1.44 10.81 9.63
CA GLU A 69 -1.38 10.56 11.08
C GLU A 69 -1.36 9.06 11.35
N LEU A 70 -0.26 8.57 11.90
CA LEU A 70 -0.05 7.15 12.19
C LEU A 70 -0.15 6.90 13.69
N ARG A 71 -0.61 5.70 14.06
CA ARG A 71 -0.60 5.24 15.45
C ARG A 71 0.63 4.37 15.69
N ALA A 72 1.42 4.73 16.70
CA ALA A 72 2.46 3.89 17.28
C ALA A 72 2.05 3.68 18.74
N GLY A 73 1.41 2.54 19.04
CA GLY A 73 0.88 2.22 20.37
C GLY A 73 0.06 3.37 21.00
N GLY A 74 0.58 3.97 22.07
CA GLY A 74 -0.06 5.08 22.80
C GLY A 74 0.22 6.49 22.24
N MET A 75 1.06 6.58 21.21
CA MET A 75 1.50 7.81 20.57
C MET A 75 0.89 7.97 19.16
N SER A 76 0.94 9.20 18.66
CA SER A 76 0.69 9.53 17.26
C SER A 76 1.98 9.99 16.58
N LEU A 77 2.14 9.64 15.31
CA LEU A 77 3.20 10.16 14.46
C LEU A 77 2.55 10.94 13.31
N ALA A 78 2.72 12.26 13.31
CA ALA A 78 2.34 13.12 12.21
C ALA A 78 3.49 13.15 11.19
N VAL A 79 3.23 12.71 9.96
CA VAL A 79 4.25 12.60 8.92
C VAL A 79 3.83 13.38 7.69
N ASP A 80 4.72 14.25 7.24
CA ASP A 80 4.63 14.95 5.96
C ASP A 80 5.61 14.30 4.97
N TYR A 81 5.10 13.89 3.82
CA TYR A 81 5.90 13.43 2.68
C TYR A 81 5.79 14.42 1.55
N TRP A 82 6.89 14.69 0.85
CA TRP A 82 6.86 15.52 -0.34
C TRP A 82 7.96 15.14 -1.32
N SER A 83 7.79 15.56 -2.57
CA SER A 83 8.84 15.51 -3.58
C SER A 83 9.01 16.87 -4.22
N THR A 84 10.26 17.25 -4.50
CA THR A 84 10.55 18.43 -5.33
C THR A 84 10.33 18.17 -6.82
N LEU A 85 10.06 16.92 -7.21
CA LEU A 85 9.76 16.55 -8.59
C LEU A 85 8.27 16.71 -8.86
N ASP A 86 7.94 17.41 -9.94
CA ASP A 86 6.56 17.51 -10.40
C ASP A 86 6.01 16.15 -10.83
N MET A 87 4.69 15.95 -10.75
CA MET A 87 4.10 14.66 -11.10
C MET A 87 4.35 14.25 -12.57
N ALA A 88 4.61 15.22 -13.46
CA ALA A 88 5.02 14.93 -14.83
C ALA A 88 6.43 14.32 -14.93
N GLY A 89 7.32 14.69 -14.01
CA GLY A 89 8.66 14.11 -13.87
C GLY A 89 8.67 12.76 -13.17
N TRP A 90 7.54 12.27 -12.64
CA TRP A 90 7.43 10.94 -12.06
C TRP A 90 7.39 9.82 -13.12
N THR A 91 8.37 9.76 -14.03
CA THR A 91 8.42 8.77 -15.13
C THR A 91 9.17 7.49 -14.75
N ALA A 92 9.09 6.48 -15.61
CA ALA A 92 9.94 5.29 -15.55
C ALA A 92 11.43 5.63 -15.81
N GLY A 93 12.32 4.70 -15.46
CA GLY A 93 13.76 4.80 -15.72
C GLY A 93 14.55 5.81 -14.88
N ALA A 94 13.88 6.71 -14.15
CA ALA A 94 14.52 7.71 -13.28
C ALA A 94 14.32 7.37 -11.79
N ALA A 95 15.38 7.53 -11.00
CA ALA A 95 15.32 7.46 -9.55
C ALA A 95 14.66 8.73 -8.98
N LYS A 96 13.83 8.59 -7.95
CA LYS A 96 12.99 9.68 -7.46
C LYS A 96 13.23 9.98 -5.99
N PRO A 97 13.76 11.17 -5.65
CA PRO A 97 13.96 11.57 -4.26
C PRO A 97 12.63 12.00 -3.63
N VAL A 98 12.35 11.43 -2.46
CA VAL A 98 11.23 11.79 -1.59
C VAL A 98 11.81 12.29 -0.27
N GLN A 99 11.21 13.34 0.26
CA GLN A 99 11.57 13.93 1.54
C GLN A 99 10.47 13.62 2.55
N LEU A 100 10.84 13.54 3.81
CA LEU A 100 9.88 13.37 4.89
C LEU A 100 10.23 14.19 6.12
N ALA A 101 9.21 14.56 6.88
CA ALA A 101 9.32 15.11 8.21
C ALA A 101 8.30 14.41 9.12
N ALA A 102 8.76 13.93 10.27
CA ALA A 102 7.93 13.20 11.21
C ALA A 102 8.01 13.82 12.61
N THR A 103 6.84 14.03 13.23
CA THR A 103 6.70 14.54 14.61
C THR A 103 5.84 13.59 15.44
N VAL A 104 6.40 13.11 16.54
CA VAL A 104 5.74 12.26 17.53
C VAL A 104 4.99 13.14 18.53
N THR A 105 3.74 12.78 18.81
CA THR A 105 2.90 13.39 19.85
C THR A 105 2.27 12.32 20.73
N GLY A 106 1.98 12.67 21.99
CA GLY A 106 1.45 11.72 22.96
C GLY A 106 1.11 12.42 24.27
N PRO A 107 0.29 11.80 25.13
CA PRO A 107 -0.26 12.45 26.33
C PRO A 107 0.80 12.83 27.37
N ASN A 108 1.91 12.08 27.42
CA ASN A 108 3.01 12.27 28.37
C ASN A 108 4.28 12.81 27.69
N LEU A 109 4.19 13.18 26.41
CA LEU A 109 5.32 13.64 25.63
C LEU A 109 5.45 15.15 25.72
N GLY A 110 6.67 15.61 25.96
CA GLY A 110 7.03 17.02 25.87
C GLY A 110 8.51 17.27 26.14
N THR A 111 8.92 18.53 26.00
CA THR A 111 10.30 18.97 26.28
C THR A 111 10.50 19.42 27.74
N GLY A 112 9.43 19.41 28.54
CA GLY A 112 9.47 19.79 29.95
C GLY A 112 10.12 18.74 30.86
N LYS A 113 10.62 19.17 32.03
CA LYS A 113 11.33 18.30 32.99
C LYS A 113 10.53 17.09 33.50
N LYS A 114 9.20 17.18 33.46
CA LYS A 114 8.27 16.12 33.92
C LYS A 114 7.65 15.33 32.77
N GLN A 115 8.11 15.56 31.54
CA GLN A 115 7.57 14.90 30.36
C GLN A 115 8.58 13.88 29.82
N GLN A 116 8.06 12.83 29.20
CA GLN A 116 8.84 11.82 28.50
C GLN A 116 9.24 12.35 27.13
N LYS A 117 10.36 11.85 26.63
CA LYS A 117 10.82 12.12 25.27
C LYS A 117 10.58 10.90 24.37
N ALA A 118 10.38 11.16 23.10
CA ALA A 118 10.21 10.18 22.06
C ALA A 118 11.24 10.39 20.95
N TYR A 119 11.76 9.28 20.45
CA TYR A 119 12.86 9.25 19.49
C TYR A 119 12.52 8.30 18.34
N ILE A 120 12.94 8.62 17.13
CA ILE A 120 12.92 7.65 16.03
C ILE A 120 14.29 6.96 16.01
N SER A 121 14.29 5.64 16.20
CA SER A 121 15.50 4.81 16.19
C SER A 121 15.77 4.20 14.82
N THR A 122 14.70 3.87 14.10
CA THR A 122 14.80 3.28 12.76
C THR A 122 13.67 3.77 11.88
N PHE A 123 14.03 4.15 10.67
CA PHE A 123 13.12 4.37 9.56
C PHE A 123 13.46 3.36 8.47
N SER A 124 12.44 2.76 7.86
CA SER A 124 12.64 1.92 6.69
C SER A 124 11.55 2.14 5.66
N VAL A 125 11.92 2.14 4.39
CA VAL A 125 10.99 2.18 3.26
C VAL A 125 11.26 0.99 2.37
N THR A 126 10.20 0.26 2.03
CA THR A 126 10.23 -0.82 1.05
C THR A 126 9.43 -0.39 -0.16
N SER A 127 10.04 -0.44 -1.33
CA SER A 127 9.47 0.04 -2.59
C SER A 127 9.22 -1.10 -3.56
N SER A 128 8.04 -1.11 -4.17
CA SER A 128 7.62 -2.08 -5.18
C SER A 128 6.94 -1.35 -6.34
N ALA A 129 7.33 -1.64 -7.58
CA ALA A 129 6.68 -1.11 -8.76
C ALA A 129 5.55 -2.06 -9.21
N VAL A 130 4.42 -1.49 -9.60
CA VAL A 130 3.23 -2.21 -10.07
C VAL A 130 2.97 -1.83 -11.53
N ALA A 131 2.99 -2.83 -12.41
CA ALA A 131 2.71 -2.67 -13.84
C ALA A 131 1.20 -2.64 -14.13
N ALA A 132 0.82 -2.27 -15.36
CA ALA A 132 -0.58 -2.19 -15.78
C ALA A 132 -1.32 -3.54 -15.76
N ASP A 133 -0.60 -4.66 -15.90
CA ASP A 133 -1.13 -6.02 -15.80
C ASP A 133 -1.21 -6.55 -14.37
N GLY A 134 -0.84 -5.73 -13.37
CA GLY A 134 -0.78 -6.10 -11.96
C GLY A 134 0.51 -6.81 -11.55
N THR A 135 1.48 -6.99 -12.45
CA THR A 135 2.80 -7.55 -12.10
C THR A 135 3.53 -6.62 -11.13
N VAL A 136 4.04 -7.19 -10.04
CA VAL A 136 4.78 -6.45 -9.00
C VAL A 136 6.27 -6.79 -9.08
N THR A 137 7.14 -5.79 -9.11
CA THR A 137 8.59 -6.01 -9.06
C THR A 137 9.04 -6.46 -7.67
N PRO A 138 10.14 -7.21 -7.56
CA PRO A 138 10.73 -7.53 -6.27
C PRO A 138 10.95 -6.27 -5.42
N PRO A 139 10.57 -6.28 -4.12
CA PRO A 139 10.70 -5.11 -3.27
C PRO A 139 12.16 -4.76 -3.00
N THR A 140 12.45 -3.47 -2.95
CA THR A 140 13.75 -2.93 -2.49
C THR A 140 13.56 -2.15 -1.21
N THR A 141 14.31 -2.51 -0.16
CA THR A 141 14.25 -1.85 1.15
C THR A 141 15.48 -0.96 1.38
N VAL A 142 15.22 0.26 1.84
CA VAL A 142 16.21 1.19 2.36
C VAL A 142 15.91 1.46 3.82
N GLN A 143 16.94 1.54 4.66
CA GLN A 143 16.80 1.83 6.08
C GLN A 143 17.72 2.97 6.50
N ASP A 144 17.22 3.83 7.39
CA ASP A 144 18.00 4.76 8.19
C ASP A 144 17.92 4.31 9.65
N VAL A 145 19.04 3.84 10.18
CA VAL A 145 19.18 3.39 11.57
C VAL A 145 19.98 4.45 12.31
N SER A 146 19.43 4.94 13.43
CA SER A 146 20.05 6.00 14.20
C SER A 146 21.44 5.59 14.69
N ARG A 147 22.39 6.51 14.51
CA ARG A 147 23.75 6.38 15.06
C ARG A 147 23.88 7.00 16.46
N GLN A 148 22.78 7.51 17.00
CA GLN A 148 22.72 8.13 18.32
C GLN A 148 21.84 7.28 19.23
N ALA A 149 22.30 6.99 20.44
CA ALA A 149 21.45 6.39 21.46
C ALA A 149 20.64 7.50 22.15
N PRO A 150 19.32 7.34 22.36
CA PRO A 150 18.49 6.19 21.97
C PRO A 150 17.99 6.25 20.51
N GLY A 151 18.00 7.43 19.90
CA GLY A 151 17.56 7.70 18.55
C GLY A 151 17.60 9.20 18.27
N TYR A 152 16.94 9.65 17.21
CA TYR A 152 16.77 11.07 16.93
C TYR A 152 15.50 11.62 17.58
N LEU A 153 15.63 12.70 18.35
CA LEU A 153 14.48 13.36 19.00
C LEU A 153 13.50 13.86 17.91
N ALA A 154 12.26 13.38 17.96
CA ALA A 154 11.26 13.63 16.92
C ALA A 154 10.01 14.28 17.52
N MET A 155 10.17 15.31 18.34
CA MET A 155 9.07 15.99 19.02
C MET A 155 9.20 17.50 18.90
N ALA A 156 8.06 18.17 18.74
CA ALA A 156 8.00 19.62 18.59
C ALA A 156 8.86 20.37 19.63
N PRO A 157 9.64 21.39 19.21
CA PRO A 157 9.69 21.98 17.88
C PRO A 157 10.60 21.22 16.88
N TYR A 158 11.16 20.08 17.27
CA TYR A 158 12.04 19.27 16.43
C TYR A 158 11.24 18.21 15.67
N ALA A 159 11.60 17.98 14.42
CA ALA A 159 11.06 16.88 13.62
C ALA A 159 12.21 15.96 13.21
N TYR A 160 11.92 14.68 13.04
CA TYR A 160 12.81 13.78 12.32
C TYR A 160 12.64 14.04 10.82
N SER A 161 13.68 14.57 10.19
CA SER A 161 13.68 14.87 8.76
C SER A 161 14.76 14.09 8.04
N THR A 162 14.38 13.42 6.96
CA THR A 162 15.30 12.67 6.11
C THR A 162 14.78 12.63 4.67
N SER A 163 15.57 12.06 3.77
CA SER A 163 15.17 11.78 2.40
C SER A 163 15.53 10.35 2.03
N PHE A 164 14.73 9.76 1.13
CA PHE A 164 15.00 8.46 0.54
C PHE A 164 14.82 8.54 -0.97
N VAL A 165 15.40 7.57 -1.67
CA VAL A 165 15.32 7.49 -3.12
C VAL A 165 14.51 6.25 -3.49
N VAL A 166 13.41 6.48 -4.21
CA VAL A 166 12.71 5.41 -4.92
C VAL A 166 13.56 5.04 -6.13
N PRO A 167 13.97 3.77 -6.30
CA PRO A 167 14.82 3.38 -7.42
C PRO A 167 14.12 3.57 -8.76
N ALA A 168 14.90 3.58 -9.83
CA ALA A 168 14.36 3.59 -11.19
C ALA A 168 13.45 2.36 -11.40
N VAL A 169 12.26 2.61 -11.95
CA VAL A 169 11.28 1.55 -12.21
C VAL A 169 11.26 1.18 -13.69
N PRO A 170 10.91 -0.08 -14.04
CA PRO A 170 10.81 -0.50 -15.44
C PRO A 170 9.77 0.31 -16.24
N GLU A 171 9.97 0.37 -17.55
CA GLU A 171 8.95 0.86 -18.48
C GLU A 171 7.66 0.05 -18.33
N GLY A 172 6.50 0.71 -18.46
CA GLY A 172 5.18 0.08 -18.26
C GLY A 172 4.72 -0.02 -16.80
N THR A 173 5.50 0.50 -15.84
CA THR A 173 5.06 0.69 -14.46
C THR A 173 3.94 1.74 -14.40
N ARG A 174 2.83 1.44 -13.72
CA ARG A 174 1.74 2.41 -13.48
C ARG A 174 1.89 3.15 -12.16
N SER A 175 2.43 2.48 -11.14
CA SER A 175 2.52 3.02 -9.80
C SER A 175 3.69 2.40 -9.02
N VAL A 176 4.13 3.11 -8.00
CA VAL A 176 5.02 2.58 -6.97
C VAL A 176 4.28 2.55 -5.65
N GLU A 177 4.33 1.41 -4.99
CA GLU A 177 3.87 1.22 -3.62
C GLU A 177 5.06 1.30 -2.67
N LEU A 178 4.93 2.11 -1.63
CA LEU A 178 5.92 2.29 -0.59
C LEU A 178 5.33 1.81 0.73
N LEU A 179 5.92 0.77 1.32
CA LEU A 179 5.66 0.35 2.68
C LEU A 179 6.70 0.98 3.61
N ILE A 180 6.24 1.90 4.46
CA ILE A 180 7.11 2.67 5.34
C ILE A 180 6.91 2.18 6.77
N THR A 181 8.00 2.06 7.53
CA THR A 181 7.97 1.65 8.93
C THR A 181 8.85 2.56 9.78
N TYR A 182 8.31 2.98 10.91
CA TYR A 182 8.95 3.80 11.92
C TYR A 182 9.02 3.04 13.23
N ASP A 183 10.23 2.84 13.74
CA ASP A 183 10.45 2.41 15.11
C ASP A 183 10.68 3.64 16.00
N VAL A 184 9.74 3.84 16.91
CA VAL A 184 9.71 4.96 17.86
C VAL A 184 10.01 4.43 19.26
N LEU A 185 10.90 5.10 19.97
CA LEU A 185 11.27 4.82 21.35
C LEU A 185 10.71 5.92 22.26
N GLU A 186 9.83 5.54 23.18
CA GLU A 186 9.29 6.41 24.23
C GLU A 186 10.04 6.16 25.53
N GLN A 187 10.50 7.21 26.22
CA GLN A 187 11.06 7.06 27.56
C GLN A 187 10.02 6.50 28.53
N SER A 188 10.38 5.47 29.30
CA SER A 188 9.51 4.88 30.32
C SER A 188 9.10 5.87 31.43
N ALA A 189 9.96 6.83 31.75
CA ALA A 189 9.68 7.94 32.67
C ALA A 189 10.53 9.17 32.29
N PRO A 190 10.17 10.38 32.74
CA PRO A 190 10.96 11.58 32.47
C PRO A 190 12.42 11.43 32.89
N GLY A 191 13.34 11.52 31.91
CA GLY A 191 14.78 11.37 32.16
C GLY A 191 15.29 9.93 32.33
N ALA A 192 14.44 8.92 32.14
CA ALA A 192 14.84 7.52 32.23
C ALA A 192 15.75 7.09 31.06
N GLY A 193 16.59 6.08 31.33
CA GLY A 193 17.42 5.40 30.32
C GLY A 193 16.74 4.17 29.69
N ASP A 194 15.57 3.77 30.20
CA ASP A 194 14.78 2.67 29.66
C ASP A 194 13.68 3.19 28.73
N TYR A 195 13.50 2.50 27.61
CA TYR A 195 12.60 2.91 26.54
C TYR A 195 11.61 1.81 26.15
N SER A 196 10.38 2.21 25.83
CA SER A 196 9.39 1.36 25.19
C SER A 196 9.49 1.53 23.67
N LYS A 197 9.69 0.43 22.93
CA LYS A 197 9.65 0.44 21.46
C LYS A 197 8.22 0.29 20.97
N GLN A 198 7.83 1.15 20.04
CA GLN A 198 6.56 1.13 19.34
C GLN A 198 6.82 1.25 17.84
N THR A 199 6.01 0.57 17.03
CA THR A 199 6.17 0.57 15.58
C THR A 199 4.92 1.17 14.94
N ALA A 200 5.12 2.10 14.02
CA ALA A 200 4.08 2.59 13.12
C ALA A 200 4.43 2.19 11.68
N THR A 201 3.41 1.86 10.90
CA THR A 201 3.54 1.49 9.50
C THR A 201 2.63 2.38 8.67
N ASP A 202 3.09 2.74 7.48
CA ASP A 202 2.37 3.56 6.52
C ASP A 202 2.49 2.98 5.12
N THR A 203 1.57 3.36 4.24
CA THR A 203 1.60 2.97 2.83
C THR A 203 1.33 4.19 1.95
N LEU A 204 2.21 4.40 0.97
CA LEU A 204 2.01 5.41 -0.08
C LEU A 204 1.94 4.73 -1.44
N THR A 205 0.98 5.15 -2.25
CA THR A 205 0.89 4.82 -3.67
C THR A 205 1.18 6.08 -4.48
N ILE A 206 2.14 5.99 -5.38
CA ILE A 206 2.55 7.13 -6.21
C ILE A 206 2.45 6.72 -7.66
N ALA A 207 1.69 7.48 -8.45
CA ALA A 207 1.51 7.21 -9.86
C ALA A 207 2.81 7.48 -10.65
N ILE A 208 3.03 6.67 -11.69
CA ILE A 208 4.07 6.88 -12.67
C ILE A 208 3.45 7.52 -13.91
N ALA A 209 4.00 8.66 -14.32
CA ALA A 209 3.55 9.36 -15.51
C ALA A 209 3.82 8.50 -16.76
N PRO A 210 2.87 8.46 -17.71
CA PRO A 210 3.09 7.78 -18.99
C PRO A 210 4.25 8.44 -19.76
N PRO A 211 4.92 7.70 -20.67
CA PRO A 211 5.96 8.26 -21.51
C PRO A 211 5.45 9.50 -22.25
N ALA A 212 6.27 10.56 -22.30
CA ALA A 212 5.91 11.76 -23.06
C ALA A 212 5.81 11.41 -24.56
N GLY A 213 4.58 11.26 -25.08
CA GLY A 213 4.33 11.01 -26.50
C GLY A 213 3.31 9.92 -26.86
N SER A 214 2.56 9.36 -25.90
CA SER A 214 1.43 8.46 -26.15
C SER A 214 0.11 9.20 -26.35
#